data_AF-A0A395D011-F1
#
_entry.id   AF-A0A395D011-F1
#
_cell.length_a   1.000
_cell.length_b   1.000
_cell.length_c   1.000
_cell.angle_alpha   90.00
_cell.angle_beta   90.00
_cell.angle_gamma   90.00
#
_symmetry.space_group_name_H-M   'P 1'
#
loop_
_entity.id
_entity.type
_entity.pdbx_description
1 polymer ?
#
loop_
_entity_poly.entity_id
_entity_poly.type
_entity_poly.pdbx_seq_one_letter_code
_entity_poly.pdbx_strand_id
1 'polypeptide(L)' 'MQAILAEEKASSQDRKHTSASRRSAGKTSSRRSGKELLAFRKALRAERKNGVPVAEIAKRHKVSKSYIYQL' A
#
# COMPACT_ATOMS: atom_id res chain seq x y z
N MET A 1 -19.52 -14.67 33.10
CA MET A 1 -20.37 -15.17 32.01
C MET A 1 -20.59 -14.03 31.04
N GLN A 2 -20.50 -14.33 29.74
CA GLN A 2 -20.22 -13.46 28.59
C GLN A 2 -21.38 -12.55 28.14
N ALA A 3 -21.07 -11.70 27.13
CA ALA A 3 -21.90 -11.18 26.03
C ALA A 3 -22.30 -9.68 26.11
N ILE A 4 -22.26 -8.80 25.08
CA ILE A 4 -21.82 -8.77 23.67
C ILE A 4 -22.34 -7.42 23.09
N LEU A 5 -21.61 -6.76 22.17
CA LEU A 5 -22.09 -5.77 21.15
C LEU A 5 -22.56 -4.38 21.66
N ALA A 6 -22.47 -3.25 20.93
CA ALA A 6 -22.00 -2.93 19.58
C ALA A 6 -21.83 -1.40 19.42
N GLU A 7 -20.91 -1.06 18.52
CA GLU A 7 -20.93 0.01 17.50
C GLU A 7 -21.18 1.50 17.79
N GLU A 8 -20.18 2.24 17.27
CA GLU A 8 -20.27 3.42 16.41
C GLU A 8 -20.98 4.68 16.93
N LYS A 9 -20.26 5.81 16.88
CA LYS A 9 -20.36 6.74 15.74
C LYS A 9 -19.24 7.78 15.74
N ALA A 10 -18.58 7.82 14.58
CA ALA A 10 -18.19 9.01 13.83
C ALA A 10 -17.28 10.04 14.52
N SER A 11 -16.07 10.18 13.97
CA SER A 11 -15.55 11.48 13.53
C SER A 11 -14.14 11.29 12.99
N SER A 12 -13.94 11.53 11.68
CA SER A 12 -12.85 12.38 11.17
C SER A 12 -12.80 12.35 9.64
N GLN A 13 -13.61 13.24 9.05
CA GLN A 13 -13.28 14.08 7.89
C GLN A 13 -12.54 13.43 6.70
N ASP A 14 -13.33 12.85 5.80
CA ASP A 14 -12.92 12.52 4.44
C ASP A 14 -12.77 13.83 3.63
N ARG A 15 -11.54 14.37 3.57
CA ARG A 15 -11.24 15.53 2.72
C ARG A 15 -11.19 15.09 1.27
N LYS A 16 -12.26 15.41 0.56
CA LYS A 16 -12.43 15.34 -0.90
C LYS A 16 -11.23 16.00 -1.61
N HIS A 17 -10.24 15.21 -2.00
CA HIS A 17 -9.15 15.67 -2.86
C HIS A 17 -9.67 15.84 -4.28
N THR A 18 -9.67 17.09 -4.73
CA THR A 18 -9.94 17.50 -6.11
C THR A 18 -8.85 16.92 -7.03
N SER A 19 -9.27 16.21 -8.07
CA SER A 19 -8.40 15.59 -9.06
C SER A 19 -7.81 16.62 -10.03
N ALA A 20 -6.74 17.29 -9.60
CA ALA A 20 -5.88 18.06 -10.51
C ALA A 20 -4.89 17.12 -11.21
N SER A 21 -5.33 16.41 -12.25
CA SER A 21 -4.43 15.61 -13.09
C SER A 21 -3.68 16.52 -14.07
N ARG A 22 -2.54 17.04 -13.62
CA ARG A 22 -1.54 17.68 -14.49
C ARG A 22 -0.85 16.60 -15.31
N ARG A 23 -0.93 16.71 -16.63
CA ARG A 23 -0.22 15.89 -17.62
C ARG A 23 1.28 15.93 -17.30
N SER A 24 1.90 14.77 -17.06
CA SER A 24 3.34 14.62 -17.17
C SER A 24 3.65 13.73 -18.37
N ALA A 25 4.12 14.39 -19.43
CA ALA A 25 4.87 13.74 -20.49
C ALA A 25 6.18 13.20 -19.92
N GLY A 26 6.57 11.99 -20.30
CA GLY A 26 7.95 11.53 -20.13
C GLY A 26 8.10 10.12 -19.57
N LYS A 27 8.71 9.28 -20.41
CA LYS A 27 9.32 7.98 -20.11
C LYS A 27 8.33 6.83 -19.93
N THR A 28 8.25 6.01 -20.99
CA THR A 28 7.86 4.60 -20.99
C THR A 28 8.81 3.79 -20.09
N SER A 29 8.80 4.08 -18.78
CA SER A 29 9.13 3.07 -17.79
C SER A 29 8.00 2.08 -17.87
N SER A 30 8.30 0.81 -18.12
CA SER A 30 7.36 -0.31 -18.01
C SER A 30 6.81 -0.33 -16.59
N ARG A 31 5.79 0.49 -16.34
CA ARG A 31 5.07 0.56 -15.09
C ARG A 31 4.20 -0.67 -15.09
N ARG A 32 4.41 -1.55 -14.11
CA ARG A 32 3.52 -2.68 -13.83
C ARG A 32 2.09 -2.19 -13.94
N SER A 33 1.25 -2.93 -14.66
CA SER A 33 -0.14 -2.56 -14.82
C SER A 33 -0.79 -2.38 -13.43
N GLY A 34 -1.77 -1.47 -13.28
CA GLY A 34 -2.31 -1.13 -11.95
C GLY A 34 -2.77 -2.35 -11.12
N LYS A 35 -3.24 -3.41 -11.80
CA LYS A 35 -3.62 -4.69 -11.18
C LYS A 35 -2.40 -5.46 -10.65
N GLU A 36 -1.33 -5.57 -11.43
CA GLU A 36 -0.07 -6.20 -10.99
C GLU A 36 0.57 -5.45 -9.84
N LEU A 37 0.47 -4.11 -9.83
CA LEU A 37 1.03 -3.29 -8.76
C LEU A 37 0.28 -3.50 -7.43
N LEU A 38 -1.05 -3.64 -7.49
CA LEU A 38 -1.86 -4.00 -6.31
C LEU A 38 -1.53 -5.39 -5.78
N ALA A 39 -1.42 -6.40 -6.66
CA ALA A 39 -1.04 -7.75 -6.27
C ALA A 39 0.36 -7.76 -5.62
N PHE A 40 1.30 -7.02 -6.20
CA PHE A 40 2.65 -6.85 -5.65
C PHE A 40 2.64 -6.21 -4.26
N ARG A 41 1.87 -5.14 -4.04
CA ARG A 41 1.76 -4.52 -2.71
C ARG A 41 1.17 -5.48 -1.67
N LYS A 42 0.17 -6.28 -2.06
CA LYS A 42 -0.41 -7.31 -1.19
C LYS A 42 0.63 -8.37 -0.81
N ALA A 43 1.43 -8.83 -1.78
CA ALA A 43 2.51 -9.78 -1.53
C ALA A 43 3.54 -9.23 -0.53
N LEU A 44 3.98 -7.98 -0.70
CA LEU A 44 4.92 -7.34 0.24
C LEU A 44 4.36 -7.25 1.67
N ARG A 45 3.08 -6.89 1.81
CA ARG A 45 2.42 -6.87 3.12
C ARG A 45 2.30 -8.26 3.73
N ALA A 46 2.07 -9.30 2.92
CA ALA A 46 2.00 -10.68 3.39
C ALA A 46 3.37 -11.18 3.89
N GLU A 47 4.45 -10.94 3.14
CA GLU A 47 5.82 -11.30 3.58
C GLU A 47 6.19 -10.62 4.90
N ARG A 48 5.81 -9.34 5.06
CA ARG A 48 6.02 -8.62 6.32
C ARG A 48 5.21 -9.23 7.47
N LYS A 49 3.95 -9.62 7.23
CA LYS A 49 3.12 -10.31 8.23
C LYS A 49 3.68 -11.69 8.61
N ASN A 50 4.33 -12.37 7.66
CA ASN A 50 5.03 -13.64 7.90
C ASN A 50 6.34 -13.47 8.70
N GLY A 51 6.72 -12.24 9.07
CA GLY A 51 7.91 -11.96 9.88
C GLY A 51 9.20 -11.78 9.08
N VAL A 52 9.14 -11.71 7.74
CA VAL A 52 10.34 -11.49 6.92
C VAL A 52 10.87 -10.06 7.14
N PRO A 53 12.18 -9.89 7.45
CA PRO A 53 12.76 -8.56 7.64
C PRO A 53 12.65 -7.68 6.39
N VAL A 54 12.33 -6.40 6.58
CA VAL A 54 12.18 -5.41 5.49
C VAL A 54 13.42 -5.35 4.58
N ALA A 55 14.61 -5.54 5.15
CA ALA A 55 15.86 -5.55 4.38
C ALA A 55 15.93 -6.70 3.37
N GLU A 56 15.38 -7.87 3.69
CA GLU A 56 15.33 -9.01 2.78
C GLU A 56 14.28 -8.81 1.70
N ILE A 57 13.10 -8.35 2.08
CA ILE A 57 12.00 -8.05 1.15
C ILE A 57 12.47 -7.03 0.09
N ALA A 58 13.17 -5.97 0.52
CA ALA A 58 13.74 -4.97 -0.36
C ALA A 58 14.71 -5.55 -1.39
N LYS A 59 15.59 -6.46 -0.96
CA LYS A 59 16.57 -7.14 -1.84
C LYS A 59 15.88 -8.06 -2.84
N ARG A 60 14.94 -8.91 -2.39
CA ARG A 60 14.23 -9.87 -3.25
C ARG A 60 13.42 -9.19 -4.33
N HIS A 61 12.68 -8.15 -3.95
CA HIS A 61 11.74 -7.46 -4.84
C HIS A 61 12.34 -6.25 -5.56
N LYS A 62 13.63 -5.96 -5.34
CA LYS A 62 14.37 -4.82 -5.90
C LYS A 62 13.62 -3.49 -5.69
N VAL A 63 13.13 -3.27 -4.48
CA VAL A 63 12.44 -2.04 -4.08
C VAL A 63 13.17 -1.38 -2.91
N SER A 64 13.01 -0.05 -2.79
CA SER A 64 13.62 0.67 -1.68
C SER A 64 12.95 0.29 -0.35
N LYS A 65 13.72 0.35 0.74
CA LYS A 65 13.18 0.15 2.09
C LYS A 65 12.07 1.16 2.39
N SER A 66 12.28 2.42 2.00
CA SER A 66 11.28 3.49 2.16
C SER A 66 9.96 3.17 1.47
N TYR A 67 10.00 2.54 0.29
CA TYR A 67 8.78 2.12 -0.40
C TYR A 67 8.00 1.08 0.43
N ILE A 68 8.68 0.14 1.07
CA ILE A 68 8.04 -0.87 1.93
C ILE A 68 7.44 -0.24 3.19
N TYR A 69 8.12 0.75 3.80
CA TYR A 69 7.58 1.45 4.98
C TYR A 69 6.35 2.31 4.68
N GLN A 70 6.16 2.73 3.44
CA GLN A 70 4.99 3.50 3.00
C GLN A 70 3.75 2.63 2.70
N LEU A 71 3.88 1.29 2.76
CA LEU A 71 2.79 0.32 2.54
C LEU A 71 2.09 -0.06 3.84
#